data_AF-A0A0N0D7M3-F1
#
_entry.id   AF-A0A0N0D7M3-F1
#
_cell.length_a   1.000
_cell.length_b   1.000
_cell.length_c   1.000
_cell.angle_alpha   90.00
_cell.angle_beta   90.00
_cell.angle_gamma   90.00
#
_symmetry.space_group_name_H-M   'P 1'
#
loop_
_entity.id
_entity.type
_entity.pdbx_description
1 polymer ?
#
loop_
_entity_poly.entity_id
_entity_poly.type
_entity_poly.pdbx_seq_one_letter_code
_entity_poly.pdbx_strand_id
1 'polypeptide(L)'
;KLSPNETEIVKNGSNTERILLKNAPKMQGIDYDTTVSVKESMILMKELIFDNLACPEEEKYYIICFIINSFFVNFFKAKGLLKFSGNAGSGKTTAAELITALIFGEVLITTGTTASDYTEATQSPLIILDNLERDGLNTQKKDFLLFLATGVTRRKRDQNNQTGNVYEKVNSQGIITGIEPFEKDELIQRTIELDFKKDYWGNAFSQTEITEEIKQNRNKILSGIIKMISFDILPDFKEKRKKALLFLQQTHTGHSKERLNELFAVLFIVLKEVSKYIPYAGFNETKHQHILLLEKWIQKQDRRAKNTSKNTNEIVKFLESLLDSYLYHENEFSRDFPEIKVEESKAMYTNETESVIITISTQHLLAFFDYEAKRKGIKNPFRTAQALNARIRNSISILKESSWEYKSKVSRDGRGNYKHHLIKYFENQT
;
A
#
# COMPACT_ATOMS: atom_id res chain seq x y z
N LYS A 1 -26.19 6.09 -14.41
CA LYS A 1 -26.26 6.43 -12.97
C LYS A 1 -26.53 5.14 -12.19
N LEU A 2 -25.86 4.96 -11.05
CA LEU A 2 -26.06 3.82 -10.14
C LEU A 2 -26.79 4.27 -8.88
N SER A 3 -27.86 3.55 -8.54
CA SER A 3 -28.59 3.74 -7.30
C SER A 3 -28.88 2.36 -6.69
N PRO A 4 -29.18 2.27 -5.38
CA PRO A 4 -29.70 1.03 -4.81
C PRO A 4 -30.94 0.56 -5.58
N ASN A 5 -30.91 -0.68 -6.08
CA ASN A 5 -31.99 -1.33 -6.83
C ASN A 5 -32.34 -0.69 -8.20
N GLU A 6 -31.51 0.22 -8.73
CA GLU A 6 -31.82 0.91 -9.98
C GLU A 6 -30.57 1.24 -10.80
N THR A 7 -30.71 1.21 -12.12
CA THR A 7 -29.69 1.62 -13.10
C THR A 7 -30.33 2.48 -14.18
N GLU A 8 -29.77 3.66 -14.41
CA GLU A 8 -30.25 4.61 -15.43
C GLU A 8 -29.16 4.90 -16.47
N ILE A 9 -29.50 4.88 -17.76
CA ILE A 9 -28.56 5.22 -18.84
C ILE A 9 -28.50 6.75 -18.95
N VAL A 10 -27.29 7.30 -18.85
CA VAL A 10 -27.03 8.74 -18.95
C VAL A 10 -25.90 8.99 -19.93
N LYS A 11 -25.94 10.14 -20.64
CA LYS A 11 -24.82 10.55 -21.50
C LYS A 11 -23.60 10.91 -20.64
N ASN A 12 -22.41 10.58 -21.13
CA ASN A 12 -21.17 10.99 -20.47
C ASN A 12 -21.12 12.51 -20.31
N GLY A 13 -20.74 12.98 -19.12
CA GLY A 13 -20.62 14.40 -18.80
C GLY A 13 -21.92 15.12 -18.43
N SER A 14 -23.10 14.49 -18.57
CA SER A 14 -24.39 15.11 -18.20
C SER A 14 -24.89 14.72 -16.80
N ASN A 15 -24.14 13.91 -16.05
CA ASN A 15 -24.55 13.45 -14.72
C ASN A 15 -24.27 14.50 -13.62
N THR A 16 -25.29 15.25 -13.23
CA THR A 16 -25.25 16.26 -12.15
C THR A 16 -24.90 15.67 -10.79
N GLU A 17 -25.32 14.43 -10.52
CA GLU A 17 -25.08 13.72 -9.25
C GLU A 17 -23.66 13.15 -9.16
N ARG A 18 -22.87 13.22 -10.24
CA ARG A 18 -21.47 12.74 -10.32
C ARG A 18 -21.31 11.25 -10.01
N ILE A 19 -22.37 10.46 -10.15
CA ILE A 19 -22.35 9.01 -9.91
C ILE A 19 -21.71 8.30 -11.12
N LEU A 20 -20.78 7.39 -10.85
CA LEU A 20 -19.92 6.68 -11.81
C LEU A 20 -18.89 7.56 -12.53
N LEU A 21 -19.29 8.61 -13.26
CA LEU A 21 -18.39 9.32 -14.17
C LEU A 21 -18.71 10.82 -14.19
N LYS A 22 -17.80 11.64 -13.66
CA LYS A 22 -17.57 12.95 -14.26
C LYS A 22 -17.06 12.71 -15.68
N ASN A 23 -17.22 13.66 -16.60
CA ASN A 23 -16.75 13.52 -17.98
C ASN A 23 -15.33 12.90 -18.00
N ALA A 24 -15.22 11.62 -18.37
CA ALA A 24 -13.99 10.83 -18.36
C ALA A 24 -13.56 10.68 -19.82
N PRO A 25 -12.85 11.66 -20.40
CA PRO A 25 -12.69 11.79 -21.85
C PRO A 25 -11.96 10.61 -22.50
N LYS A 26 -11.20 9.84 -21.71
CA LYS A 26 -10.45 8.66 -22.16
C LYS A 26 -11.23 7.34 -22.02
N MET A 27 -12.43 7.36 -21.44
CA MET A 27 -13.23 6.15 -21.26
C MET A 27 -14.24 6.02 -22.39
N GLN A 28 -14.15 4.93 -23.15
CA GLN A 28 -15.15 4.58 -24.13
C GLN A 28 -16.51 4.32 -23.46
N GLY A 29 -17.59 4.63 -24.19
CA GLY A 29 -18.95 4.35 -23.76
C GLY A 29 -19.16 2.88 -23.37
N ILE A 30 -20.17 2.63 -22.53
CA ILE A 30 -20.59 1.27 -22.19
C ILE A 30 -21.96 1.07 -22.81
N ASP A 31 -22.07 0.10 -23.71
CA ASP A 31 -23.37 -0.35 -24.20
C ASP A 31 -23.98 -1.27 -23.16
N TYR A 32 -24.75 -0.67 -22.24
CA TYR A 32 -25.29 -1.38 -21.09
C TYR A 32 -26.39 -2.36 -21.51
N ASP A 33 -26.16 -3.64 -21.21
CA ASP A 33 -27.11 -4.72 -21.47
C ASP A 33 -27.81 -5.16 -20.17
N THR A 34 -29.11 -4.86 -20.07
CA THR A 34 -29.93 -5.20 -18.91
C THR A 34 -30.22 -6.71 -18.80
N THR A 35 -30.11 -7.44 -19.92
CA THR A 35 -30.42 -8.87 -20.01
C THR A 35 -29.25 -9.73 -19.54
N VAL A 36 -28.06 -9.15 -19.40
CA VAL A 36 -26.86 -9.89 -19.02
C VAL A 36 -27.01 -10.56 -17.64
N SER A 37 -26.48 -11.78 -17.54
CA SER A 37 -26.33 -12.49 -16.28
C SER A 37 -25.08 -12.02 -15.54
N VAL A 38 -25.23 -11.70 -14.25
CA VAL A 38 -24.09 -11.38 -13.37
C VAL A 38 -23.11 -12.56 -13.34
N LYS A 39 -23.63 -13.80 -13.27
CA LYS A 39 -22.81 -15.02 -13.24
C LYS A 39 -21.92 -15.14 -14.49
N GLU A 40 -22.50 -15.00 -15.67
CA GLU A 40 -21.74 -15.09 -16.94
C GLU A 40 -20.67 -14.00 -17.04
N SER A 41 -21.03 -12.78 -16.63
CA SER A 41 -20.11 -11.64 -16.65
C SER A 41 -18.94 -11.85 -15.69
N MET A 42 -19.18 -12.44 -14.52
CA MET A 42 -18.14 -12.76 -13.55
C MET A 42 -17.26 -13.94 -13.97
N ILE A 43 -17.80 -14.92 -14.72
CA ILE A 43 -17.00 -15.98 -15.33
C ILE A 43 -16.04 -15.38 -16.37
N LEU A 44 -16.53 -14.50 -17.25
CA LEU A 44 -15.68 -13.80 -18.21
C LEU A 44 -14.62 -12.92 -17.51
N MET A 45 -15.00 -12.21 -16.44
CA MET A 45 -14.04 -11.45 -15.65
C MET A 45 -12.97 -12.34 -15.03
N LYS A 46 -13.33 -13.56 -14.63
CA LYS A 46 -12.39 -14.55 -14.11
C LYS A 46 -11.41 -14.99 -15.21
N GLU A 47 -11.94 -15.47 -16.32
CA GLU A 47 -11.15 -16.05 -17.42
C GLU A 47 -10.21 -15.01 -18.05
N LEU A 48 -10.70 -13.79 -18.27
CA LEU A 48 -9.97 -12.75 -19.01
C LEU A 48 -9.07 -11.90 -18.11
N ILE A 49 -9.46 -11.65 -16.87
CA ILE A 49 -8.67 -10.83 -15.93
C ILE A 49 -8.04 -11.69 -14.85
N PHE A 50 -8.85 -12.31 -13.98
CA PHE A 50 -8.36 -12.97 -12.76
C PHE A 50 -7.29 -14.03 -13.07
N ASP A 51 -7.57 -14.95 -13.98
CA ASP A 51 -6.67 -16.07 -14.29
C ASP A 51 -5.35 -15.59 -14.91
N ASN A 52 -5.36 -14.43 -15.60
CA ASN A 52 -4.21 -13.85 -16.27
C ASN A 52 -3.34 -12.91 -15.39
N LEU A 53 -3.72 -12.68 -14.14
CA LEU A 53 -2.90 -11.91 -13.20
C LEU A 53 -1.72 -12.74 -12.66
N ALA A 54 -0.50 -12.18 -12.71
CA ALA A 54 0.73 -12.83 -12.27
C ALA A 54 1.02 -12.67 -10.77
N CYS A 55 0.01 -12.90 -9.93
CA CYS A 55 0.10 -12.75 -8.49
C CYS A 55 -0.61 -13.90 -7.75
N PRO A 56 -0.35 -14.10 -6.44
CA PRO A 56 -1.06 -15.08 -5.63
C PRO A 56 -2.57 -14.93 -5.72
N GLU A 57 -3.29 -16.05 -5.67
CA GLU A 57 -4.75 -16.10 -5.85
C GLU A 57 -5.49 -15.11 -4.94
N GLU A 58 -5.09 -15.00 -3.67
CA GLU A 58 -5.72 -14.07 -2.74
C GLU A 58 -5.58 -12.60 -3.19
N GLU A 59 -4.46 -12.23 -3.81
CA GLU A 59 -4.22 -10.89 -4.30
C GLU A 59 -5.01 -10.60 -5.59
N LYS A 60 -5.28 -11.63 -6.40
CA LYS A 60 -6.19 -11.52 -7.54
C LYS A 60 -7.58 -11.07 -7.10
N TYR A 61 -8.11 -11.64 -6.02
CA TYR A 61 -9.39 -11.18 -5.44
C TYR A 61 -9.34 -9.72 -5.02
N TYR A 62 -8.23 -9.26 -4.42
CA TYR A 62 -8.07 -7.87 -4.03
C TYR A 62 -8.18 -6.95 -5.26
N ILE A 63 -7.49 -7.31 -6.34
CA ILE A 63 -7.50 -6.56 -7.61
C ILE A 63 -8.91 -6.49 -8.19
N ILE A 64 -9.62 -7.62 -8.30
CA ILE A 64 -11.00 -7.65 -8.79
C ILE A 64 -11.93 -6.78 -7.93
N CYS A 65 -11.85 -6.90 -6.60
CA CYS A 65 -12.65 -6.07 -5.70
C CYS A 65 -12.33 -4.59 -5.86
N PHE A 66 -11.04 -4.24 -6.04
CA PHE A 66 -10.60 -2.87 -6.24
C PHE A 66 -11.10 -2.29 -7.58
N ILE A 67 -11.09 -3.07 -8.66
CA ILE A 67 -11.67 -2.69 -9.97
C ILE A 67 -13.16 -2.40 -9.83
N ILE A 68 -13.92 -3.30 -9.21
CA ILE A 68 -15.38 -3.12 -9.02
C ILE A 68 -15.65 -1.88 -8.17
N ASN A 69 -14.83 -1.64 -7.14
CA ASN A 69 -14.95 -0.47 -6.27
C ASN A 69 -14.77 0.87 -7.01
N SER A 70 -14.00 0.89 -8.10
CA SER A 70 -13.73 2.09 -8.90
C SER A 70 -15.01 2.71 -9.49
N PHE A 71 -16.03 1.89 -9.75
CA PHE A 71 -17.31 2.32 -10.31
C PHE A 71 -18.23 3.05 -9.30
N PHE A 72 -18.02 2.85 -8.00
CA PHE A 72 -18.84 3.48 -6.96
C PHE A 72 -17.99 4.17 -5.88
N VAL A 73 -16.83 4.71 -6.28
CA VAL A 73 -15.92 5.44 -5.38
C VAL A 73 -16.61 6.54 -4.58
N ASN A 74 -17.64 7.19 -5.12
CA ASN A 74 -18.35 8.27 -4.43
C ASN A 74 -19.01 7.87 -3.09
N PHE A 75 -19.19 6.57 -2.83
CA PHE A 75 -19.92 6.08 -1.66
C PHE A 75 -19.05 5.91 -0.40
N PHE A 76 -17.73 6.14 -0.48
CA PHE A 76 -16.80 6.02 0.66
C PHE A 76 -15.64 7.04 0.55
N LYS A 77 -14.97 7.36 1.66
CA LYS A 77 -13.92 8.40 1.66
C LYS A 77 -12.53 7.82 1.42
N ALA A 78 -12.11 6.83 2.21
CA ALA A 78 -10.77 6.24 2.09
C ALA A 78 -10.63 5.45 0.78
N LYS A 79 -9.84 5.95 -0.18
CA LYS A 79 -9.65 5.30 -1.48
C LYS A 79 -8.52 4.28 -1.46
N GLY A 80 -7.49 4.57 -0.67
CA GLY A 80 -6.22 3.85 -0.67
C GLY A 80 -5.49 3.95 -2.01
N LEU A 81 -4.31 3.35 -2.05
CA LEU A 81 -3.52 3.13 -3.25
C LEU A 81 -3.26 1.64 -3.39
N LEU A 82 -3.20 1.16 -4.62
CA LEU A 82 -2.81 -0.20 -4.93
C LEU A 82 -1.46 -0.16 -5.65
N LYS A 83 -0.43 -0.79 -5.07
CA LYS A 83 0.90 -0.86 -5.66
C LYS A 83 1.21 -2.27 -6.11
N PHE A 84 1.42 -2.48 -7.40
CA PHE A 84 1.98 -3.71 -7.96
C PHE A 84 3.49 -3.66 -7.83
N SER A 85 4.07 -4.66 -7.15
CA SER A 85 5.50 -4.73 -6.84
C SER A 85 6.10 -6.05 -7.28
N GLY A 86 7.36 -6.02 -7.73
CA GLY A 86 8.07 -7.19 -8.24
C GLY A 86 9.14 -6.79 -9.25
N ASN A 87 10.00 -7.73 -9.64
CA ASN A 87 11.10 -7.46 -10.56
C ASN A 87 10.63 -7.07 -11.97
N ALA A 88 11.53 -6.55 -12.80
CA ALA A 88 11.24 -6.31 -14.21
C ALA A 88 10.71 -7.59 -14.89
N GLY A 89 9.68 -7.43 -15.73
CA GLY A 89 9.03 -8.55 -16.41
C GLY A 89 8.17 -9.45 -15.52
N SER A 90 7.80 -9.04 -14.30
CA SER A 90 6.95 -9.84 -13.41
C SER A 90 5.45 -9.79 -13.70
N GLY A 91 5.02 -9.13 -14.79
CA GLY A 91 3.61 -9.01 -15.18
C GLY A 91 2.84 -7.82 -14.57
N LYS A 92 3.51 -6.87 -13.90
CA LYS A 92 2.88 -5.66 -13.33
C LYS A 92 2.21 -4.78 -14.39
N THR A 93 2.97 -4.40 -15.41
CA THR A 93 2.51 -3.54 -16.50
C THR A 93 1.41 -4.25 -17.30
N THR A 94 1.60 -5.53 -17.61
CA THR A 94 0.57 -6.38 -18.21
C THR A 94 -0.74 -6.35 -17.43
N ALA A 95 -0.71 -6.51 -16.09
CA ALA A 95 -1.93 -6.40 -15.28
C ALA A 95 -2.60 -5.01 -15.40
N ALA A 96 -1.81 -3.94 -15.41
CA ALA A 96 -2.33 -2.59 -15.64
C ALA A 96 -2.96 -2.42 -17.04
N GLU A 97 -2.40 -3.05 -18.07
CA GLU A 97 -2.93 -3.05 -19.43
C GLU A 97 -4.28 -3.78 -19.52
N LEU A 98 -4.40 -4.96 -18.90
CA LEU A 98 -5.67 -5.71 -18.85
C LEU A 98 -6.75 -4.90 -18.12
N ILE A 99 -6.40 -4.25 -17.00
CA ILE A 99 -7.31 -3.41 -16.22
C ILE A 99 -7.77 -2.19 -17.03
N THR A 100 -6.85 -1.53 -17.74
CA THR A 100 -7.20 -0.35 -18.54
C THR A 100 -8.03 -0.72 -19.77
N ALA A 101 -7.71 -1.82 -20.44
CA ALA A 101 -8.54 -2.35 -21.53
C ALA A 101 -9.99 -2.58 -21.06
N LEU A 102 -10.18 -3.15 -19.88
CA LEU A 102 -11.53 -3.35 -19.30
C LEU A 102 -12.20 -2.03 -18.95
N ILE A 103 -11.54 -1.13 -18.22
CA ILE A 103 -12.19 0.09 -17.69
C ILE A 103 -12.39 1.12 -18.79
N PHE A 104 -11.37 1.39 -19.60
CA PHE A 104 -11.36 2.47 -20.58
C PHE A 104 -11.75 2.04 -21.99
N GLY A 105 -11.70 0.73 -22.31
CA GLY A 105 -11.91 0.22 -23.67
C GLY A 105 -10.64 0.25 -24.53
N GLU A 106 -9.55 0.75 -23.97
CA GLU A 106 -8.23 0.81 -24.61
C GLU A 106 -7.13 0.67 -23.55
N VAL A 107 -5.96 0.24 -24.00
CA VAL A 107 -4.78 0.16 -23.13
C VAL A 107 -4.29 1.57 -22.88
N LEU A 108 -4.35 2.00 -21.62
CA LEU A 108 -3.97 3.35 -21.20
C LEU A 108 -2.94 3.28 -20.07
N ILE A 109 -1.68 3.25 -20.47
CA ILE A 109 -0.57 3.43 -19.56
C ILE A 109 -0.09 4.87 -19.69
N THR A 110 -0.19 5.65 -18.61
CA THR A 110 0.19 7.07 -18.65
C THR A 110 1.42 7.35 -17.80
N THR A 111 2.36 8.09 -18.37
CA THR A 111 3.41 8.81 -17.64
C THR A 111 3.11 10.30 -17.76
N GLY A 112 2.52 10.87 -16.71
CA GLY A 112 2.04 12.25 -16.70
C GLY A 112 2.82 13.16 -15.76
N THR A 113 2.71 14.46 -16.01
CA THR A 113 3.09 15.46 -15.00
C THR A 113 2.10 15.39 -13.84
N THR A 114 2.54 15.72 -12.62
CA THR A 114 1.64 15.73 -11.45
C THR A 114 0.38 16.58 -11.70
N ALA A 115 0.48 17.66 -12.48
CA ALA A 115 -0.67 18.48 -12.84
C ALA A 115 -1.70 17.74 -13.72
N SER A 116 -1.25 16.97 -14.73
CA SER A 116 -2.18 16.16 -15.54
C SER A 116 -2.83 15.06 -14.70
N ASP A 117 -2.09 14.46 -13.77
CA ASP A 117 -2.64 13.41 -12.90
C ASP A 117 -3.75 13.94 -11.99
N TYR A 118 -3.60 15.17 -11.48
CA TYR A 118 -4.67 15.82 -10.72
C TYR A 118 -5.93 16.01 -11.57
N THR A 119 -5.78 16.49 -12.80
CA THR A 119 -6.93 16.67 -13.72
C THR A 119 -7.59 15.32 -14.00
N GLU A 120 -6.80 14.30 -14.34
CA GLU A 120 -7.29 12.95 -14.61
C GLU A 120 -8.01 12.35 -13.39
N ALA A 121 -7.43 12.44 -12.19
CA ALA A 121 -8.01 11.92 -10.96
C ALA A 121 -9.29 12.66 -10.50
N THR A 122 -9.63 13.79 -11.13
CA THR A 122 -10.93 14.46 -10.92
C THR A 122 -12.01 13.96 -11.88
N GLN A 123 -11.63 13.29 -12.97
CA GLN A 123 -12.51 12.92 -14.08
C GLN A 123 -12.68 11.40 -14.21
N SER A 124 -11.60 10.64 -14.03
CA SER A 124 -11.56 9.19 -14.23
C SER A 124 -11.79 8.41 -12.91
N PRO A 125 -12.49 7.27 -12.95
CA PRO A 125 -12.75 6.44 -11.76
C PRO A 125 -11.48 5.77 -11.22
N LEU A 126 -10.51 5.53 -12.10
CA LEU A 126 -9.21 4.94 -11.81
C LEU A 126 -8.11 5.77 -12.49
N ILE A 127 -6.93 5.86 -11.87
CA ILE A 127 -5.70 6.33 -12.49
C ILE A 127 -4.62 5.26 -12.32
N ILE A 128 -3.84 5.02 -13.38
CA ILE A 128 -2.69 4.12 -13.35
C ILE A 128 -1.42 4.95 -13.52
N LEU A 129 -0.49 4.80 -12.60
CA LEU A 129 0.83 5.41 -12.63
C LEU A 129 1.86 4.29 -12.81
N ASP A 130 2.31 4.10 -14.04
CA ASP A 130 3.25 3.03 -14.36
C ASP A 130 4.70 3.47 -14.13
N ASN A 131 5.53 2.53 -13.67
CA ASN A 131 6.96 2.67 -13.44
C ASN A 131 7.32 3.86 -12.53
N LEU A 132 6.58 4.05 -11.45
CA LEU A 132 6.82 5.11 -10.48
C LEU A 132 7.96 4.74 -9.52
N GLU A 133 9.19 4.95 -9.97
CA GLU A 133 10.41 4.74 -9.18
C GLU A 133 10.77 5.96 -8.32
N ARG A 134 11.76 5.83 -7.43
CA ARG A 134 12.17 6.85 -6.44
C ARG A 134 12.49 8.21 -7.04
N ASP A 135 13.11 8.24 -8.21
CA ASP A 135 13.44 9.49 -8.91
C ASP A 135 12.18 10.23 -9.41
N GLY A 136 11.09 9.50 -9.65
CA GLY A 136 9.77 10.06 -9.99
C GLY A 136 8.96 10.54 -8.77
N LEU A 137 9.36 10.17 -7.55
CA LEU A 137 8.66 10.46 -6.29
C LEU A 137 9.11 11.76 -5.63
N ASN A 138 9.02 12.86 -6.37
CA ASN A 138 9.21 14.20 -5.80
C ASN A 138 8.09 14.57 -4.79
N THR A 139 8.28 15.66 -4.05
CA THR A 139 7.32 16.10 -3.01
C THR A 139 5.91 16.31 -3.58
N GLN A 140 5.78 16.89 -4.78
CA GLN A 140 4.46 17.13 -5.39
C GLN A 140 3.74 15.83 -5.74
N LYS A 141 4.45 14.83 -6.27
CA LYS A 141 3.88 13.52 -6.58
C LYS A 141 3.48 12.79 -5.30
N LYS A 142 4.27 12.90 -4.23
CA LYS A 142 3.92 12.36 -2.90
C LYS A 142 2.62 12.97 -2.36
N ASP A 143 2.48 14.30 -2.43
CA ASP A 143 1.26 14.98 -1.99
C ASP A 143 0.05 14.59 -2.85
N PHE A 144 0.24 14.41 -4.16
CA PHE A 144 -0.77 13.88 -5.06
C PHE A 144 -1.24 12.48 -4.64
N LEU A 145 -0.31 11.55 -4.42
CA LEU A 145 -0.64 10.20 -3.97
C LEU A 145 -1.40 10.19 -2.64
N LEU A 146 -1.03 11.05 -1.69
CA LEU A 146 -1.74 11.19 -0.42
C LEU A 146 -3.16 11.75 -0.60
N PHE A 147 -3.34 12.74 -1.47
CA PHE A 147 -4.68 13.26 -1.79
C PHE A 147 -5.54 12.23 -2.53
N LEU A 148 -4.94 11.45 -3.43
CA LEU A 148 -5.60 10.35 -4.11
C LEU A 148 -6.07 9.28 -3.12
N ALA A 149 -5.21 8.88 -2.19
CA ALA A 149 -5.54 7.87 -1.18
C ALA A 149 -6.65 8.29 -0.21
N THR A 150 -6.81 9.60 0.03
CA THR A 150 -7.72 10.17 1.04
C THR A 150 -8.99 10.78 0.45
N GLY A 151 -9.03 11.06 -0.87
CA GLY A 151 -10.15 11.72 -1.53
C GLY A 151 -10.33 13.20 -1.14
N VAL A 152 -9.25 13.87 -0.74
CA VAL A 152 -9.26 15.27 -0.28
C VAL A 152 -9.45 16.24 -1.47
N THR A 153 -10.14 17.35 -1.23
CA THR A 153 -10.35 18.43 -2.21
C THR A 153 -9.18 19.40 -2.22
N ARG A 154 -8.55 19.61 -3.38
CA ARG A 154 -7.52 20.62 -3.59
C ARG A 154 -8.17 21.95 -4.02
N ARG A 155 -7.67 23.07 -3.49
CA ARG A 155 -8.08 24.41 -3.91
C ARG A 155 -7.06 24.97 -4.92
N LYS A 156 -7.54 25.39 -6.09
CA LYS A 156 -6.75 26.08 -7.13
C LYS A 156 -7.27 27.51 -7.30
N ARG A 157 -6.38 28.46 -7.59
CA ARG A 157 -6.75 29.83 -7.95
C ARG A 157 -7.18 29.84 -9.43
N ASP A 158 -8.32 30.44 -9.74
CA ASP A 158 -8.77 30.62 -11.12
C ASP A 158 -7.77 31.51 -11.86
N GLN A 159 -7.28 31.08 -13.03
CA GLN A 159 -6.36 31.87 -13.85
C GLN A 159 -7.09 32.91 -14.73
N ASN A 160 -8.40 32.74 -14.94
CA ASN A 160 -9.19 33.59 -15.82
C ASN A 160 -10.05 34.61 -15.06
N ASN A 161 -10.36 34.38 -13.78
CA ASN A 161 -11.05 35.34 -12.91
C ASN A 161 -10.21 35.69 -11.68
N GLN A 162 -9.85 36.97 -11.52
CA GLN A 162 -8.98 37.46 -10.44
C GLN A 162 -9.54 37.30 -9.00
N THR A 163 -10.69 36.65 -8.78
CA THR A 163 -11.30 36.45 -7.46
C THR A 163 -11.87 35.04 -7.20
N GLY A 164 -11.86 34.12 -8.17
CA GLY A 164 -12.44 32.78 -8.03
C GLY A 164 -11.48 31.73 -7.48
N ASN A 165 -11.94 30.87 -6.57
CA ASN A 165 -11.23 29.64 -6.20
C ASN A 165 -11.94 28.45 -6.84
N VAL A 166 -11.22 27.67 -7.64
CA VAL A 166 -11.71 26.42 -8.21
C VAL A 166 -11.35 25.27 -7.27
N TYR A 167 -12.34 24.48 -6.87
CA TYR A 167 -12.15 23.31 -6.01
C TYR A 167 -12.09 22.04 -6.86
N GLU A 168 -10.90 21.44 -6.96
CA GLU A 168 -10.68 20.15 -7.62
C GLU A 168 -10.76 19.03 -6.58
N LYS A 169 -11.92 18.35 -6.51
CA LYS A 169 -12.08 17.16 -5.68
C LYS A 169 -11.54 15.94 -6.42
N VAL A 170 -10.41 15.42 -5.95
CA VAL A 170 -9.86 14.13 -6.38
C VAL A 170 -10.81 13.03 -5.92
N ASN A 171 -11.31 12.24 -6.87
CA ASN A 171 -12.29 11.20 -6.59
C ASN A 171 -12.09 10.04 -7.55
N SER A 172 -10.91 9.44 -7.41
CA SER A 172 -10.41 8.34 -8.22
C SER A 172 -9.68 7.37 -7.29
N GLN A 173 -9.47 6.14 -7.75
CA GLN A 173 -8.56 5.19 -7.14
C GLN A 173 -7.23 5.16 -7.90
N GLY A 174 -6.12 4.90 -7.20
CA GLY A 174 -4.80 4.84 -7.81
C GLY A 174 -4.23 3.44 -7.86
N ILE A 175 -3.81 2.99 -9.04
CA ILE A 175 -2.89 1.86 -9.22
C ILE A 175 -1.52 2.40 -9.56
N ILE A 176 -0.49 1.84 -8.94
CA ILE A 176 0.90 2.21 -9.12
C ILE A 176 1.67 0.95 -9.45
N THR A 177 2.53 0.99 -10.46
CA THR A 177 3.52 -0.07 -10.67
C THR A 177 4.90 0.48 -10.32
N GLY A 178 5.74 -0.35 -9.73
CA GLY A 178 7.12 0.03 -9.42
C GLY A 178 7.87 -1.10 -8.76
N ILE A 179 9.20 -0.99 -8.75
CA ILE A 179 10.06 -1.98 -8.09
C ILE A 179 10.32 -1.56 -6.64
N GLU A 180 10.60 -0.28 -6.42
CA GLU A 180 11.08 0.20 -5.13
C GLU A 180 9.95 0.38 -4.08
N PRO A 181 10.21 0.10 -2.80
CA PRO A 181 9.25 0.33 -1.73
C PRO A 181 9.08 1.83 -1.44
N PHE A 182 7.89 2.21 -0.98
CA PHE A 182 7.70 3.56 -0.42
C PHE A 182 8.45 3.69 0.92
N GLU A 183 9.07 4.85 1.13
CA GLU A 183 9.86 5.10 2.35
C GLU A 183 9.07 5.83 3.45
N LYS A 184 8.03 6.58 3.09
CA LYS A 184 7.26 7.37 4.06
C LYS A 184 6.16 6.52 4.69
N ASP A 185 6.21 6.37 6.02
CA ASP A 185 5.18 5.71 6.84
C ASP A 185 3.76 6.10 6.44
N GLU A 186 3.56 7.40 6.17
CA GLU A 186 2.25 7.93 5.83
C GLU A 186 1.65 7.34 4.53
N LEU A 187 2.51 7.16 3.51
CA LEU A 187 2.14 6.59 2.22
C LEU A 187 2.05 5.07 2.31
N ILE A 188 2.96 4.44 3.05
CA ILE A 188 2.94 2.99 3.33
C ILE A 188 1.62 2.60 3.99
N GLN A 189 1.16 3.31 5.02
CA GLN A 189 -0.08 3.00 5.73
C GLN A 189 -1.36 3.18 4.87
N ARG A 190 -1.25 3.90 3.74
CA ARG A 190 -2.36 4.16 2.81
C ARG A 190 -2.25 3.39 1.48
N THR A 191 -1.24 2.54 1.36
CA THR A 191 -0.99 1.74 0.16
C THR A 191 -1.13 0.26 0.51
N ILE A 192 -1.88 -0.48 -0.30
CA ILE A 192 -1.86 -1.94 -0.33
C ILE A 192 -0.88 -2.35 -1.43
N GLU A 193 0.11 -3.15 -1.07
CA GLU A 193 1.15 -3.58 -1.98
C GLU A 193 0.96 -5.06 -2.29
N LEU A 194 0.93 -5.42 -3.58
CA LEU A 194 0.74 -6.79 -4.08
C LEU A 194 1.98 -7.29 -4.82
N ASP A 195 2.26 -8.58 -4.70
CA ASP A 195 3.42 -9.25 -5.26
C ASP A 195 3.13 -9.84 -6.63
N PHE A 196 3.87 -9.35 -7.62
CA PHE A 196 3.87 -9.87 -8.96
C PHE A 196 5.15 -10.66 -9.20
N LYS A 197 5.02 -11.90 -9.67
CA LYS A 197 6.14 -12.80 -9.99
C LYS A 197 5.83 -13.58 -11.26
N LYS A 198 6.88 -13.84 -12.05
CA LYS A 198 6.78 -14.65 -13.28
C LYS A 198 6.25 -16.06 -13.01
N ASP A 199 6.54 -16.62 -11.84
CA ASP A 199 6.11 -17.97 -11.45
C ASP A 199 4.58 -18.14 -11.43
N TYR A 200 3.83 -17.03 -11.38
CA TYR A 200 2.37 -17.02 -11.44
C TYR A 200 1.82 -16.85 -12.86
N TRP A 201 2.65 -16.70 -13.89
CA TRP A 201 2.21 -16.70 -15.28
C TRP A 201 1.93 -18.13 -15.77
N GLY A 202 0.79 -18.30 -16.44
CA GLY A 202 0.49 -19.51 -17.18
C GLY A 202 1.37 -19.64 -18.44
N ASN A 203 1.71 -20.87 -18.81
CA ASN A 203 2.61 -21.16 -19.94
C ASN A 203 2.06 -20.76 -21.33
N ALA A 204 0.78 -20.38 -21.45
CA ALA A 204 0.08 -20.10 -22.70
C ALA A 204 -0.51 -18.67 -22.79
N PHE A 205 0.02 -17.72 -22.03
CA PHE A 205 -0.49 -16.35 -22.01
C PHE A 205 -0.12 -15.56 -23.28
N SER A 206 -1.13 -15.10 -24.04
CA SER A 206 -0.99 -14.16 -25.15
C SER A 206 -1.65 -12.83 -24.79
N GLN A 207 -0.84 -11.81 -24.48
CA GLN A 207 -1.34 -10.51 -24.02
C GLN A 207 -2.24 -9.83 -25.07
N THR A 208 -1.87 -9.94 -26.35
CA THR A 208 -2.59 -9.32 -27.46
C THR A 208 -3.97 -9.93 -27.63
N GLU A 209 -4.06 -11.26 -27.65
CA GLU A 209 -5.33 -11.99 -27.78
C GLU A 209 -6.26 -11.68 -26.61
N ILE A 210 -5.77 -11.80 -25.37
CA ILE A 210 -6.58 -11.58 -24.17
C ILE A 210 -7.07 -10.13 -24.10
N THR A 211 -6.23 -9.17 -24.48
CA THR A 211 -6.61 -7.75 -24.50
C THR A 211 -7.71 -7.48 -25.52
N GLU A 212 -7.66 -8.13 -26.69
CA GLU A 212 -8.70 -8.02 -27.71
C GLU A 212 -10.01 -8.67 -27.26
N GLU A 213 -9.94 -9.85 -26.63
CA GLU A 213 -11.10 -10.52 -26.05
C GLU A 213 -11.74 -9.70 -24.92
N ILE A 214 -10.93 -9.03 -24.09
CA ILE A 214 -11.42 -8.09 -23.07
C ILE A 214 -12.21 -6.96 -23.73
N LYS A 215 -11.69 -6.35 -24.80
CA LYS A 215 -12.38 -5.26 -25.50
C LYS A 215 -13.70 -5.72 -26.10
N GLN A 216 -13.73 -6.90 -26.73
CA GLN A 216 -14.93 -7.47 -27.33
C GLN A 216 -16.00 -7.81 -26.28
N ASN A 217 -15.59 -8.32 -25.11
CA ASN A 217 -16.50 -8.68 -24.02
C ASN A 217 -16.71 -7.56 -22.99
N ARG A 218 -16.10 -6.38 -23.19
CA ARG A 218 -16.07 -5.29 -22.21
C ARG A 218 -17.47 -4.88 -21.77
N ASN A 219 -18.36 -4.62 -22.72
CA ASN A 219 -19.73 -4.20 -22.44
C ASN A 219 -20.49 -5.26 -21.62
N LYS A 220 -20.29 -6.54 -21.92
CA LYS A 220 -20.89 -7.66 -21.19
C LYS A 220 -20.39 -7.70 -19.74
N ILE A 221 -19.06 -7.66 -19.54
CA ILE A 221 -18.44 -7.69 -18.21
C ILE A 221 -18.88 -6.49 -17.38
N LEU A 222 -18.78 -5.28 -17.93
CA LEU A 222 -19.14 -4.05 -17.22
C LEU A 222 -20.63 -3.98 -16.89
N SER A 223 -21.50 -4.49 -17.77
CA SER A 223 -22.95 -4.57 -17.49
C SER A 223 -23.23 -5.48 -16.29
N GLY A 224 -22.55 -6.63 -16.20
CA GLY A 224 -22.67 -7.51 -15.04
C GLY A 224 -22.13 -6.88 -13.74
N ILE A 225 -21.00 -6.18 -13.81
CA ILE A 225 -20.45 -5.42 -12.67
C ILE A 225 -21.45 -4.36 -12.20
N ILE A 226 -22.00 -3.57 -13.12
CA ILE A 226 -23.00 -2.53 -12.84
C ILE A 226 -24.23 -3.13 -12.16
N LYS A 227 -24.75 -4.25 -12.69
CA LYS A 227 -25.90 -4.95 -12.13
C LYS A 227 -25.63 -5.46 -10.71
N MET A 228 -24.50 -6.12 -10.49
CA MET A 228 -24.08 -6.56 -9.15
C MET A 228 -23.93 -5.39 -8.17
N ILE A 229 -23.39 -4.25 -8.62
CA ILE A 229 -23.27 -3.07 -7.77
C ILE A 229 -24.66 -2.57 -7.36
N SER A 230 -25.57 -2.36 -8.30
CA SER A 230 -26.89 -1.81 -8.03
C SER A 230 -27.79 -2.73 -7.21
N PHE A 231 -27.74 -4.04 -7.43
CA PHE A 231 -28.71 -4.99 -6.85
C PHE A 231 -28.15 -5.82 -5.70
N ASP A 232 -26.84 -6.01 -5.58
CA ASP A 232 -26.25 -6.86 -4.53
C ASP A 232 -25.41 -6.06 -3.53
N ILE A 233 -24.66 -5.05 -3.98
CA ILE A 233 -23.74 -4.27 -3.15
C ILE A 233 -24.42 -3.05 -2.51
N LEU A 234 -25.01 -2.17 -3.33
CA LEU A 234 -25.56 -0.88 -2.89
C LEU A 234 -26.81 -0.97 -1.99
N PRO A 235 -27.68 -1.99 -2.09
CA PRO A 235 -28.80 -2.12 -1.17
C PRO A 235 -28.28 -2.26 0.26
N ASP A 236 -28.83 -1.44 1.17
CA ASP A 236 -28.41 -1.34 2.58
C ASP A 236 -26.92 -1.06 2.80
N PHE A 237 -26.24 -0.45 1.83
CA PHE A 237 -24.78 -0.28 1.86
C PHE A 237 -24.26 0.42 3.11
N LYS A 238 -24.99 1.41 3.64
CA LYS A 238 -24.61 2.12 4.88
C LYS A 238 -24.54 1.15 6.07
N GLU A 239 -25.54 0.29 6.23
CA GLU A 239 -25.60 -0.69 7.32
C GLU A 239 -24.61 -1.83 7.10
N LYS A 240 -24.49 -2.35 5.87
CA LYS A 240 -23.46 -3.34 5.50
C LYS A 240 -22.06 -2.84 5.86
N ARG A 241 -21.74 -1.59 5.51
CA ARG A 241 -20.44 -0.95 5.79
C ARG A 241 -20.21 -0.74 7.28
N LYS A 242 -21.23 -0.31 8.03
CA LYS A 242 -21.15 -0.18 9.49
C LYS A 242 -20.83 -1.52 10.15
N LYS A 243 -21.52 -2.60 9.75
CA LYS A 243 -21.26 -3.96 10.26
C LYS A 243 -19.85 -4.45 9.90
N ALA A 244 -19.41 -4.24 8.66
CA ALA A 244 -18.06 -4.62 8.22
C ALA A 244 -16.96 -3.86 8.97
N LEU A 245 -17.15 -2.56 9.24
CA LEU A 245 -16.23 -1.77 10.06
C LEU A 245 -16.14 -2.28 11.50
N LEU A 246 -17.28 -2.58 12.12
CA LEU A 246 -17.33 -3.14 13.47
C LEU A 246 -16.62 -4.50 13.53
N PHE A 247 -16.86 -5.36 12.53
CA PHE A 247 -16.15 -6.63 12.41
C PHE A 247 -14.62 -6.43 12.37
N LEU A 248 -14.12 -5.59 11.46
CA LEU A 248 -12.69 -5.28 11.35
C LEU A 248 -12.09 -4.76 12.67
N GLN A 249 -12.80 -3.86 13.35
CA GLN A 249 -12.38 -3.27 14.63
C GLN A 249 -12.38 -4.28 15.79
N GLN A 250 -13.15 -5.35 15.69
CA GLN A 250 -13.24 -6.39 16.72
C GLN A 250 -12.24 -7.53 16.48
N THR A 251 -12.00 -7.89 15.21
CA THR A 251 -11.19 -9.08 14.86
C THR A 251 -9.77 -8.75 14.43
N HIS A 252 -9.48 -7.51 14.02
CA HIS A 252 -8.18 -7.12 13.46
C HIS A 252 -7.67 -5.78 14.02
N THR A 253 -7.81 -5.56 15.33
CA THR A 253 -7.29 -4.36 16.00
C THR A 253 -5.77 -4.25 15.88
N GLY A 254 -5.25 -3.05 15.62
CA GLY A 254 -3.81 -2.77 15.62
C GLY A 254 -3.08 -3.17 14.33
N HIS A 255 -3.80 -3.53 13.27
CA HIS A 255 -3.14 -3.91 12.01
C HIS A 255 -2.48 -2.72 11.31
N SER A 256 -1.44 -2.97 10.53
CA SER A 256 -0.57 -1.96 9.90
C SER A 256 -1.28 -0.98 8.95
N LYS A 257 -2.47 -1.35 8.46
CA LYS A 257 -3.27 -0.59 7.50
C LYS A 257 -4.55 0.02 8.07
N GLU A 258 -4.62 0.30 9.38
CA GLU A 258 -5.84 0.79 10.05
C GLU A 258 -6.47 2.04 9.38
N ARG A 259 -5.65 2.90 8.78
CA ARG A 259 -6.10 4.06 8.01
C ARG A 259 -6.95 3.70 6.78
N LEU A 260 -6.95 2.43 6.37
CA LEU A 260 -7.71 1.87 5.27
C LEU A 260 -8.91 1.03 5.74
N ASN A 261 -9.32 1.07 7.01
CA ASN A 261 -10.46 0.27 7.49
C ASN A 261 -11.75 0.55 6.73
N GLU A 262 -12.02 1.81 6.33
CA GLU A 262 -13.18 2.11 5.49
C GLU A 262 -13.06 1.46 4.11
N LEU A 263 -11.87 1.44 3.51
CA LEU A 263 -11.63 0.73 2.25
C LEU A 263 -11.81 -0.78 2.41
N PHE A 264 -11.19 -1.39 3.43
CA PHE A 264 -11.34 -2.82 3.70
C PHE A 264 -12.80 -3.22 3.96
N ALA A 265 -13.56 -2.39 4.68
CA ALA A 265 -14.98 -2.65 4.90
C ALA A 265 -15.77 -2.68 3.59
N VAL A 266 -15.46 -1.78 2.66
CA VAL A 266 -16.09 -1.78 1.33
C VAL A 266 -15.65 -2.98 0.49
N LEU A 267 -14.34 -3.24 0.43
CA LEU A 267 -13.80 -4.40 -0.29
C LEU A 267 -14.36 -5.71 0.27
N PHE A 268 -14.57 -5.83 1.58
CA PHE A 268 -15.17 -7.00 2.22
C PHE A 268 -16.61 -7.26 1.76
N ILE A 269 -17.40 -6.19 1.55
CA ILE A 269 -18.76 -6.30 0.99
C ILE A 269 -18.70 -6.78 -0.46
N VAL A 270 -17.83 -6.17 -1.27
CA VAL A 270 -17.63 -6.57 -2.67
C VAL A 270 -17.16 -8.02 -2.76
N LEU A 271 -16.18 -8.39 -1.93
CA LEU A 271 -15.59 -9.72 -1.88
C LEU A 271 -16.62 -10.80 -1.57
N LYS A 272 -17.56 -10.51 -0.67
CA LYS A 272 -18.67 -11.43 -0.36
C LYS A 272 -19.49 -11.77 -1.61
N GLU A 273 -19.73 -10.79 -2.47
CA GLU A 273 -20.50 -10.97 -3.71
C GLU A 273 -19.66 -11.64 -4.82
N VAL A 274 -18.40 -11.21 -5.00
CA VAL A 274 -17.47 -11.82 -5.96
C VAL A 274 -17.23 -13.31 -5.66
N SER A 275 -17.09 -13.67 -4.38
CA SER A 275 -16.83 -15.06 -3.95
C SER A 275 -17.98 -16.03 -4.28
N LYS A 276 -19.19 -15.53 -4.59
CA LYS A 276 -20.29 -16.38 -5.06
C LYS A 276 -20.05 -16.94 -6.47
N TYR A 277 -19.23 -16.26 -7.26
CA TYR A 277 -19.01 -16.56 -8.68
C TYR A 277 -17.59 -17.01 -8.99
N ILE A 278 -16.61 -16.58 -8.19
CA ILE A 278 -15.22 -17.01 -8.29
C ILE A 278 -14.89 -17.74 -6.98
N PRO A 279 -15.01 -19.07 -6.93
CA PRO A 279 -14.71 -19.85 -5.72
C PRO A 279 -13.23 -19.86 -5.41
N TYR A 280 -12.89 -19.63 -4.14
CA TYR A 280 -11.49 -19.65 -3.69
C TYR A 280 -10.97 -21.08 -3.55
N ALA A 281 -9.88 -21.43 -4.24
CA ALA A 281 -9.37 -22.81 -4.26
C ALA A 281 -8.90 -23.27 -2.87
N GLY A 282 -8.35 -22.37 -2.06
CA GLY A 282 -7.92 -22.65 -0.69
C GLY A 282 -9.03 -22.60 0.37
N PHE A 283 -10.30 -22.61 -0.04
CA PHE A 283 -11.43 -22.58 0.89
C PHE A 283 -11.50 -23.86 1.72
N ASN A 284 -11.62 -23.69 3.03
CA ASN A 284 -12.04 -24.74 3.95
C ASN A 284 -13.40 -24.36 4.54
N GLU A 285 -14.27 -25.35 4.79
CA GLU A 285 -15.65 -25.10 5.26
C GLU A 285 -15.74 -24.42 6.64
N THR A 286 -14.60 -24.23 7.32
CA THR A 286 -14.52 -23.68 8.68
C THR A 286 -14.89 -22.21 8.78
N LYS A 287 -14.68 -21.42 7.71
CA LYS A 287 -14.99 -19.98 7.67
C LYS A 287 -15.45 -19.61 6.27
N HIS A 288 -16.40 -18.70 6.14
CA HIS A 288 -16.79 -18.17 4.82
C HIS A 288 -15.58 -17.60 4.04
N GLN A 289 -15.53 -17.86 2.72
CA GLN A 289 -14.41 -17.50 1.83
C GLN A 289 -13.94 -16.05 1.98
N HIS A 290 -14.88 -15.10 1.96
CA HIS A 290 -14.59 -13.67 2.06
C HIS A 290 -13.95 -13.26 3.40
N ILE A 291 -14.21 -13.99 4.49
CA ILE A 291 -13.54 -13.76 5.78
C ILE A 291 -12.10 -14.25 5.72
N LEU A 292 -11.88 -15.47 5.22
CA LEU A 292 -10.54 -16.05 5.08
C LEU A 292 -9.63 -15.20 4.19
N LEU A 293 -10.15 -14.73 3.06
CA LEU A 293 -9.41 -13.88 2.12
C LEU A 293 -9.04 -12.52 2.74
N LEU A 294 -9.97 -11.88 3.47
CA LEU A 294 -9.68 -10.63 4.19
C LEU A 294 -8.59 -10.83 5.24
N GLU A 295 -8.65 -11.92 6.02
CA GLU A 295 -7.60 -12.26 7.01
C GLU A 295 -6.24 -12.39 6.34
N LYS A 296 -6.17 -13.09 5.21
CA LYS A 296 -4.94 -13.26 4.44
C LYS A 296 -4.41 -11.93 3.90
N TRP A 297 -5.28 -11.03 3.43
CA TRP A 297 -4.86 -9.69 3.00
C TRP A 297 -4.22 -8.90 4.13
N ILE A 298 -4.88 -8.83 5.29
CA ILE A 298 -4.39 -8.06 6.45
C ILE A 298 -3.06 -8.65 6.95
N GLN A 299 -2.99 -9.97 7.13
CA GLN A 299 -1.77 -10.64 7.59
C GLN A 299 -0.59 -10.41 6.65
N LYS A 300 -0.81 -10.46 5.34
CA LYS A 300 0.24 -10.19 4.35
C LYS A 300 0.73 -8.75 4.44
N GLN A 301 -0.17 -7.79 4.57
CA GLN A 301 0.19 -6.38 4.71
C GLN A 301 0.93 -6.11 6.03
N ASP A 302 0.57 -6.78 7.12
CA ASP A 302 1.26 -6.67 8.41
C ASP A 302 2.69 -7.22 8.34
N ARG A 303 2.87 -8.41 7.76
CA ARG A 303 4.20 -8.98 7.52
C ARG A 303 5.06 -8.04 6.68
N ARG A 304 4.48 -7.45 5.64
CA ARG A 304 5.17 -6.48 4.80
C ARG A 304 5.51 -5.20 5.54
N ALA A 305 4.58 -4.62 6.29
CA ALA A 305 4.83 -3.42 7.08
C ALA A 305 5.93 -3.64 8.12
N LYS A 306 5.97 -4.82 8.75
CA LYS A 306 7.07 -5.23 9.64
C LYS A 306 8.40 -5.31 8.90
N ASN A 307 8.47 -6.03 7.78
CA ASN A 307 9.69 -6.15 6.98
C ASN A 307 10.19 -4.80 6.46
N THR A 308 9.29 -3.95 5.96
CA THR A 308 9.64 -2.60 5.50
C THR A 308 10.12 -1.76 6.67
N SER A 309 9.41 -1.75 7.81
CA SER A 309 9.83 -0.97 8.99
C SER A 309 11.20 -1.41 9.51
N LYS A 310 11.49 -2.71 9.56
CA LYS A 310 12.81 -3.25 9.89
C LYS A 310 13.89 -2.74 8.92
N ASN A 311 13.58 -2.71 7.63
CA ASN A 311 14.52 -2.32 6.57
C ASN A 311 14.61 -0.79 6.33
N THR A 312 13.65 0.02 6.78
CA THR A 312 13.60 1.48 6.54
C THR A 312 13.80 2.31 7.79
N ASN A 313 13.67 1.76 9.00
CA ASN A 313 13.83 2.52 10.22
C ASN A 313 15.28 3.03 10.37
N GLU A 314 15.42 4.36 10.34
CA GLU A 314 16.72 5.04 10.41
C GLU A 314 17.46 4.72 11.72
N ILE A 315 16.76 4.57 12.85
CA ILE A 315 17.39 4.17 14.12
C ILE A 315 18.01 2.79 13.98
N VAL A 316 17.26 1.80 13.49
CA VAL A 316 17.78 0.44 13.30
C VAL A 316 19.00 0.47 12.37
N LYS A 317 18.90 1.15 11.21
CA LYS A 317 20.04 1.26 10.27
C LYS A 317 21.30 1.82 10.90
N PHE A 318 21.18 2.92 11.65
CA PHE A 318 22.34 3.52 12.31
C PHE A 318 22.84 2.68 13.48
N LEU A 319 21.97 1.97 14.21
CA LEU A 319 22.38 1.03 15.26
C LEU A 319 23.08 -0.22 14.71
N GLU A 320 22.62 -0.77 13.58
CA GLU A 320 23.36 -1.83 12.88
C GLU A 320 24.72 -1.31 12.41
N SER A 321 24.79 -0.08 11.90
CA SER A 321 26.08 0.53 11.50
C SER A 321 27.02 0.75 12.69
N LEU A 322 26.47 1.07 13.87
CA LEU A 322 27.20 1.17 15.13
C LEU A 322 27.79 -0.18 15.53
N LEU A 323 26.98 -1.23 15.46
CA LEU A 323 27.40 -2.58 15.75
C LEU A 323 28.46 -3.08 14.77
N ASP A 324 28.25 -2.90 13.47
CA ASP A 324 29.22 -3.27 12.42
C ASP A 324 30.57 -2.57 12.62
N SER A 325 30.54 -1.28 12.98
CA SER A 325 31.78 -0.52 13.24
C SER A 325 32.55 -1.11 14.42
N TYR A 326 31.87 -1.59 15.44
CA TYR A 326 32.51 -2.32 16.54
C TYR A 326 33.02 -3.69 16.09
N LEU A 327 32.16 -4.53 15.50
CA LEU A 327 32.48 -5.92 15.16
C LEU A 327 33.60 -6.07 14.13
N TYR A 328 33.66 -5.17 13.12
CA TYR A 328 34.63 -5.26 12.03
C TYR A 328 35.83 -4.34 12.21
N HIS A 329 35.74 -3.31 13.05
CA HIS A 329 36.76 -2.27 13.20
C HIS A 329 37.01 -1.87 14.67
N GLU A 330 37.00 -2.83 15.60
CA GLU A 330 37.05 -2.60 17.06
C GLU A 330 38.14 -1.61 17.51
N ASN A 331 39.36 -1.73 17.00
CA ASN A 331 40.49 -0.87 17.37
C ASN A 331 40.27 0.59 16.97
N GLU A 332 39.77 0.83 15.75
CA GLU A 332 39.46 2.17 15.26
C GLU A 332 38.24 2.73 15.98
N PHE A 333 37.21 1.90 16.16
CA PHE A 333 36.00 2.25 16.87
C PHE A 333 36.27 2.71 18.31
N SER A 334 37.09 1.95 19.06
CA SER A 334 37.42 2.27 20.45
C SER A 334 38.29 3.52 20.57
N ARG A 335 39.13 3.81 19.57
CA ARG A 335 39.94 5.02 19.50
C ARG A 335 39.10 6.25 19.18
N ASP A 336 38.20 6.13 18.21
CA ASP A 336 37.45 7.25 17.66
C ASP A 336 36.21 7.58 18.52
N PHE A 337 35.68 6.60 19.28
CA PHE A 337 34.53 6.73 20.17
C PHE A 337 34.76 6.14 21.58
N PRO A 338 35.78 6.60 22.32
CA PRO A 338 36.16 6.03 23.63
C PRO A 338 35.07 6.14 24.72
N GLU A 339 34.08 7.01 24.52
CA GLU A 339 32.93 7.17 25.41
C GLU A 339 31.87 6.06 25.31
N ILE A 340 31.92 5.28 24.23
CA ILE A 340 31.03 4.15 23.96
C ILE A 340 31.64 2.90 24.59
N LYS A 341 30.94 2.33 25.58
CA LYS A 341 31.37 1.07 26.19
C LYS A 341 30.61 -0.07 25.55
N VAL A 342 31.31 -1.13 25.18
CA VAL A 342 30.74 -2.34 24.60
C VAL A 342 31.09 -3.53 25.47
N GLU A 343 30.10 -4.37 25.78
CA GLU A 343 30.25 -5.59 26.56
C GLU A 343 29.60 -6.74 25.79
N GLU A 344 30.31 -7.86 25.63
CA GLU A 344 29.79 -9.07 24.99
C GLU A 344 29.31 -10.07 26.04
N SER A 345 28.11 -10.62 25.84
CA SER A 345 27.63 -11.80 26.58
C SER A 345 27.81 -13.03 25.70
N LYS A 346 28.50 -14.06 26.22
CA LYS A 346 28.80 -15.29 25.50
C LYS A 346 28.00 -16.48 26.04
N ALA A 347 27.60 -17.38 25.15
CA ALA A 347 26.93 -18.62 25.49
C ALA A 347 27.85 -19.51 26.32
N MET A 348 27.30 -20.07 27.40
CA MET A 348 28.05 -20.85 28.40
C MET A 348 28.75 -22.10 27.80
N TYR A 349 28.26 -22.63 26.68
CA TYR A 349 28.72 -23.89 26.10
C TYR A 349 29.39 -23.76 24.72
N THR A 350 29.05 -22.77 23.90
CA THR A 350 29.61 -22.60 22.54
C THR A 350 30.65 -21.49 22.45
N ASN A 351 30.78 -20.66 23.50
CA ASN A 351 31.61 -19.44 23.51
C ASN A 351 31.26 -18.44 22.38
N GLU A 352 30.08 -18.61 21.76
CA GLU A 352 29.52 -17.70 20.76
C GLU A 352 28.88 -16.50 21.46
N THR A 353 28.94 -15.34 20.81
CA THR A 353 28.35 -14.11 21.34
C THR A 353 26.83 -14.16 21.22
N GLU A 354 26.13 -14.32 22.36
CA GLU A 354 24.66 -14.30 22.43
C GLU A 354 24.11 -12.88 22.32
N SER A 355 24.82 -11.91 22.89
CA SER A 355 24.43 -10.51 22.79
C SER A 355 25.59 -9.54 22.94
N VAL A 356 25.41 -8.35 22.37
CA VAL A 356 26.32 -7.21 22.53
C VAL A 356 25.55 -6.08 23.21
N ILE A 357 26.09 -5.58 24.32
CA ILE A 357 25.54 -4.49 25.12
C ILE A 357 26.37 -3.23 24.87
N ILE A 358 25.75 -2.22 24.26
CA ILE A 358 26.37 -0.92 24.02
C ILE A 358 25.83 0.09 25.04
N THR A 359 26.72 0.62 25.87
CA THR A 359 26.41 1.62 26.90
C THR A 359 26.85 3.01 26.46
N ILE A 360 25.87 3.88 26.16
CA ILE A 360 26.12 5.18 25.53
C ILE A 360 25.11 6.24 25.99
N SER A 361 25.52 7.52 26.00
CA SER A 361 24.59 8.64 26.19
C SER A 361 23.91 8.99 24.87
N THR A 362 22.72 9.59 24.91
CA THR A 362 22.05 9.97 23.63
C THR A 362 22.85 11.05 22.87
N GLN A 363 23.63 11.87 23.57
CA GLN A 363 24.46 12.89 22.93
C GLN A 363 25.61 12.28 22.12
N HIS A 364 26.29 11.26 22.67
CA HIS A 364 27.35 10.56 21.96
C HIS A 364 26.79 9.65 20.86
N LEU A 365 25.61 9.07 21.06
CA LEU A 365 24.90 8.33 20.01
C LEU A 365 24.58 9.23 18.81
N LEU A 366 24.14 10.47 19.07
CA LEU A 366 23.91 11.44 18.00
C LEU A 366 25.20 11.78 17.25
N ALA A 367 26.31 11.97 17.97
CA ALA A 367 27.61 12.25 17.36
C ALA A 367 28.08 11.09 16.46
N PHE A 368 27.86 9.84 16.87
CA PHE A 368 28.11 8.68 16.02
C PHE A 368 27.21 8.70 14.77
N PHE A 369 25.93 9.02 14.91
CA PHE A 369 25.00 9.08 13.77
C PHE A 369 25.40 10.20 12.79
N ASP A 370 25.90 11.34 13.28
CA ASP A 370 26.45 12.41 12.44
C ASP A 370 27.71 11.97 11.69
N TYR A 371 28.60 11.23 12.35
CA TYR A 371 29.79 10.65 11.73
C TYR A 371 29.41 9.66 10.61
N GLU A 372 28.54 8.70 10.91
CA GLU A 372 28.08 7.70 9.95
C GLU A 372 27.33 8.32 8.76
N ALA A 373 26.50 9.33 9.04
CA ALA A 373 25.79 10.05 7.98
C ALA A 373 26.75 10.72 7.01
N LYS A 374 27.79 11.39 7.53
CA LYS A 374 28.87 11.99 6.71
C LYS A 374 29.62 10.92 5.92
N ARG A 375 30.02 9.82 6.57
CA ARG A 375 30.74 8.70 5.92
C ARG A 375 29.96 8.10 4.75
N LYS A 376 28.64 7.96 4.91
CA LYS A 376 27.73 7.40 3.90
C LYS A 376 27.19 8.43 2.89
N GLY A 377 27.57 9.70 3.00
CA GLY A 377 27.07 10.77 2.13
C GLY A 377 25.57 11.05 2.28
N ILE A 378 24.96 10.68 3.41
CA ILE A 378 23.55 10.90 3.72
C ILE A 378 23.38 11.98 4.79
N LYS A 379 22.16 12.52 4.94
CA LYS A 379 21.86 13.49 6.00
C LYS A 379 21.40 12.78 7.26
N ASN A 380 21.94 13.15 8.43
CA ASN A 380 21.38 12.71 9.70
C ASN A 380 19.96 13.29 9.87
N PRO A 381 18.91 12.46 10.00
CA PRO A 381 17.54 12.92 10.18
C PRO A 381 17.30 13.57 11.55
N PHE A 382 18.18 13.33 12.53
CA PHE A 382 18.06 13.84 13.90
C PHE A 382 18.95 15.06 14.11
N ARG A 383 18.35 16.17 14.55
CA ARG A 383 19.09 17.43 14.80
C ARG A 383 19.53 17.62 16.24
N THR A 384 18.89 16.92 17.18
CA THR A 384 19.16 17.09 18.62
C THR A 384 19.07 15.75 19.34
N ALA A 385 19.81 15.62 20.45
CA ALA A 385 19.79 14.41 21.27
C ALA A 385 18.39 14.14 21.85
N GLN A 386 17.61 15.20 22.12
CA GLN A 386 16.23 15.08 22.57
C GLN A 386 15.31 14.48 21.49
N ALA A 387 15.45 14.93 20.23
CA ALA A 387 14.69 14.40 19.11
C ALA A 387 15.06 12.93 18.84
N LEU A 388 16.35 12.59 18.91
CA LEU A 388 16.82 11.21 18.79
C LEU A 388 16.24 10.32 19.89
N ASN A 389 16.33 10.73 21.16
CA ASN A 389 15.79 9.98 22.29
C ASN A 389 14.27 9.75 22.14
N ALA A 390 13.52 10.78 21.73
CA ALA A 390 12.09 10.66 21.47
C ALA A 390 11.80 9.63 20.36
N ARG A 391 12.58 9.64 19.27
CA ARG A 391 12.41 8.67 18.18
C ARG A 391 12.75 7.24 18.60
N ILE A 392 13.82 7.04 19.39
CA ILE A 392 14.18 5.73 19.94
C ILE A 392 13.04 5.17 20.79
N ARG A 393 12.47 5.99 21.69
CA ARG A 393 11.32 5.58 22.52
C ARG A 393 10.09 5.22 21.68
N ASN A 394 9.81 5.99 20.64
CA ASN A 394 8.71 5.70 19.71
C ASN A 394 8.97 4.45 18.84
N SER A 395 10.21 3.96 18.79
CA SER A 395 10.62 2.81 17.95
C SER A 395 10.88 1.54 18.77
N ILE A 396 10.53 1.49 20.05
CA ILE A 396 10.83 0.34 20.93
C ILE A 396 10.30 -0.99 20.37
N SER A 397 9.09 -1.01 19.79
CA SER A 397 8.54 -2.22 19.17
C SER A 397 9.38 -2.69 17.98
N ILE A 398 9.77 -1.76 17.11
CA ILE A 398 10.59 -2.02 15.91
C ILE A 398 12.00 -2.48 16.30
N LEU A 399 12.58 -1.90 17.36
CA LEU A 399 13.87 -2.34 17.90
C LEU A 399 13.78 -3.80 18.35
N LYS A 400 12.77 -4.17 19.14
CA LYS A 400 12.58 -5.55 19.59
C LYS A 400 12.44 -6.54 18.44
N GLU A 401 11.70 -6.18 17.39
CA GLU A 401 11.56 -6.99 16.17
C GLU A 401 12.87 -7.12 15.35
N SER A 402 13.81 -6.21 15.58
CA SER A 402 15.15 -6.22 14.97
C SER A 402 16.20 -6.82 15.90
N SER A 403 15.76 -7.55 16.94
CA SER A 403 16.61 -8.14 17.99
C SER A 403 17.40 -7.10 18.79
N TRP A 404 16.91 -5.86 18.83
CA TRP A 404 17.45 -4.78 19.66
C TRP A 404 16.55 -4.53 20.88
N GLU A 405 17.16 -4.33 22.04
CA GLU A 405 16.49 -3.85 23.25
C GLU A 405 17.09 -2.53 23.72
N TYR A 406 16.23 -1.58 24.09
CA TYR A 406 16.64 -0.29 24.63
C TYR A 406 16.24 -0.18 26.10
N LYS A 407 17.24 -0.06 26.99
CA LYS A 407 17.04 0.23 28.42
C LYS A 407 17.49 1.65 28.72
N SER A 408 16.57 2.48 29.18
CA SER A 408 16.83 3.90 29.40
C SER A 408 17.37 4.19 30.80
N LYS A 409 18.28 5.16 30.93
CA LYS A 409 18.77 5.71 32.21
C LYS A 409 19.40 4.67 33.13
N VAL A 410 20.30 3.85 32.59
CA VAL A 410 20.94 2.75 33.33
C VAL A 410 22.09 3.25 34.20
N SER A 411 22.79 4.29 33.77
CA SER A 411 23.85 4.95 34.55
C SER A 411 23.97 6.43 34.16
N ARG A 412 24.92 7.16 34.76
CA ARG A 412 25.26 8.54 34.40
C ARG A 412 26.73 8.63 33.99
N ASP A 413 27.03 9.51 33.04
CA ASP A 413 28.41 9.88 32.73
C ASP A 413 28.97 10.89 33.73
N GLY A 414 30.28 11.18 33.64
CA GLY A 414 30.96 12.16 34.51
C GLY A 414 30.46 13.61 34.37
N ARG A 415 29.59 13.89 33.40
CA ARG A 415 28.92 15.19 33.18
C ARG A 415 27.46 15.18 33.62
N GLY A 416 26.99 14.08 34.21
CA GLY A 416 25.62 13.93 34.71
C GLY A 416 24.59 13.52 33.67
N ASN A 417 24.97 13.26 32.42
CA ASN A 417 24.03 12.79 31.40
C ASN A 417 23.68 11.33 31.63
N TYR A 418 22.43 10.97 31.40
CA TYR A 418 22.01 9.57 31.44
C TYR A 418 22.64 8.77 30.30
N LYS A 419 23.20 7.61 30.63
CA LYS A 419 23.56 6.56 29.69
C LYS A 419 22.43 5.54 29.58
N HIS A 420 22.37 4.90 28.43
CA HIS A 420 21.36 3.92 28.05
C HIS A 420 22.07 2.65 27.58
N HIS A 421 21.42 1.51 27.72
CA HIS A 421 21.89 0.27 27.08
C HIS A 421 21.11 0.05 25.79
N LEU A 422 21.86 -0.21 24.73
CA LEU A 422 21.38 -0.72 23.45
C LEU A 422 21.91 -2.14 23.33
N ILE A 423 21.03 -3.13 23.43
CA ILE A 423 21.39 -4.55 23.49
C ILE A 423 21.00 -5.18 22.18
N LYS A 424 21.94 -5.75 21.43
CA LYS A 424 21.67 -6.61 20.27
C LYS A 424 21.72 -8.06 20.70
N TYR A 425 20.67 -8.81 20.44
CA TYR A 425 20.65 -10.27 20.56
C TYR A 425 20.96 -10.91 19.21
N PHE A 426 21.81 -11.93 19.21
CA PHE A 426 22.07 -12.78 18.06
C PHE A 426 21.24 -14.06 18.21
N GLU A 427 20.52 -14.46 17.17
CA GLU A 427 19.87 -15.77 17.19
C GLU A 427 20.96 -16.84 17.16
N ASN A 428 20.89 -17.82 18.07
CA ASN A 428 21.70 -19.04 17.93
C ASN A 428 21.36 -19.62 16.55
N GLN A 429 22.36 -19.67 15.66
CA GLN A 429 22.23 -20.42 14.42
C GLN A 429 22.16 -21.90 14.79
N THR A 430 20.96 -22.42 15.04
CA THR A 430 20.67 -23.85 15.03
C THR A 430 19.98 -24.23 13.74
#